data_AF-A0A1N7JB01-F1
#
_entry.id   AF-A0A1N7JB01-F1
#
_cell.length_a   1.000
_cell.length_b   1.000
_cell.length_c   1.000
_cell.angle_alpha   90.00
_cell.angle_beta   90.00
_cell.angle_gamma   90.00
#
_symmetry.space_group_name_H-M   'P 1'
#
loop_
_entity.id
_entity.type
_entity.pdbx_description
1 polymer ?
#
loop_
_entity_poly.entity_id
_entity_poly.type
_entity_poly.pdbx_seq_one_letter_code
_entity_poly.pdbx_strand_id
1 'polypeptide(L)'
;MGNKFERRVSEMETEAKIRSAVIALLARREYSRSEIEQKYRDKYDAVLLERVLDHCQEAGYQSDQRFVEMLVRSKVNQGHGLLRILQEGKRKGVSEALLKQSIQMQAPDWFALAAELYQRKFREKTDKQDRKLYEKRMRFLLSRGFTYEQAKHAFETADTELD
;
A
#
# COMPACT_ATOMS: atom_id res chain seq x y z
N MET A 1 11.39 -32.47 35.71
CA MET A 1 10.75 -32.51 34.37
C MET A 1 9.44 -31.75 34.45
N GLY A 2 9.36 -30.55 33.88
CA GLY A 2 8.12 -29.76 33.91
C GLY A 2 6.96 -30.52 33.26
N ASN A 3 5.80 -30.51 33.91
CA ASN A 3 4.64 -31.29 33.55
C ASN A 3 4.12 -30.85 32.16
N LYS A 4 3.85 -31.80 31.25
CA LYS A 4 3.34 -31.54 29.88
C LYS A 4 2.06 -30.69 29.90
N PHE A 5 1.28 -30.79 30.98
CA PHE A 5 0.08 -29.99 31.21
C PHE A 5 0.40 -28.49 31.42
N GLU A 6 1.35 -28.15 32.28
CA GLU A 6 1.71 -26.77 32.60
C GLU A 6 2.26 -26.01 31.38
N ARG A 7 3.05 -26.68 30.54
CA ARG A 7 3.53 -26.08 29.28
C ARG A 7 2.38 -25.73 28.34
N ARG A 8 1.40 -26.63 28.20
CA ARG A 8 0.22 -26.38 27.35
C ARG A 8 -0.60 -25.19 27.85
N VAL A 9 -0.81 -25.06 29.17
CA VAL A 9 -1.54 -23.92 29.74
C VAL A 9 -0.80 -22.61 29.47
N SER A 10 0.51 -22.57 29.70
CA SER A 10 1.34 -21.37 29.44
C SER A 10 1.35 -20.97 27.95
N GLU A 11 1.42 -21.94 27.03
CA GLU A 11 1.30 -21.68 25.59
C GLU A 11 -0.08 -21.11 25.23
N MET A 12 -1.16 -21.64 25.80
CA MET A 12 -2.52 -21.15 25.55
C MET A 12 -2.71 -19.70 26.05
N GLU A 13 -2.19 -19.38 27.25
CA GLU A 13 -2.22 -18.00 27.76
C GLU A 13 -1.40 -17.05 26.89
N THR A 14 -0.27 -17.51 26.36
CA THR A 14 0.58 -16.74 25.44
C THR A 14 -0.15 -16.50 24.12
N GLU A 15 -0.78 -17.53 23.54
CA GLU A 15 -1.56 -17.38 22.32
C GLU A 15 -2.73 -16.39 22.49
N ALA A 16 -3.45 -16.46 23.62
CA ALA A 16 -4.54 -15.53 23.91
C ALA A 16 -4.05 -14.07 23.97
N LYS A 17 -2.86 -13.82 24.52
CA LYS A 17 -2.22 -12.50 24.54
C LYS A 17 -1.84 -12.03 23.13
N ILE A 18 -1.26 -12.91 22.31
CA ILE A 18 -0.92 -12.60 20.92
C ILE A 18 -2.19 -12.24 20.15
N ARG A 19 -3.23 -13.07 20.23
CA ARG A 19 -4.53 -12.88 19.58
C ARG A 19 -5.17 -11.55 19.96
N SER A 20 -5.20 -11.22 21.25
CA SER A 20 -5.74 -9.93 21.72
C SER A 20 -4.98 -8.75 21.13
N ALA A 21 -3.64 -8.84 21.05
CA ALA A 21 -2.81 -7.79 20.45
C ALA A 21 -3.04 -7.65 18.94
N VAL A 22 -3.14 -8.76 18.21
CA VAL A 22 -3.40 -8.79 16.76
C VAL A 22 -4.79 -8.25 16.44
N ILE A 23 -5.84 -8.68 17.15
CA ILE A 23 -7.21 -8.15 16.97
C ILE A 23 -7.25 -6.65 17.26
N ALA A 24 -6.57 -6.18 18.31
CA ALA A 24 -6.51 -4.75 18.63
C ALA A 24 -5.80 -3.91 17.54
N LEU A 25 -4.90 -4.50 16.74
CA LEU A 25 -4.37 -3.85 15.54
C LEU A 25 -5.41 -3.83 14.42
N LEU A 26 -5.95 -5.01 14.07
CA LEU A 26 -6.89 -5.19 12.97
C LEU A 26 -8.17 -4.35 13.14
N ALA A 27 -8.57 -4.09 14.38
CA ALA A 27 -9.69 -3.19 14.70
C ALA A 27 -9.46 -1.72 14.27
N ARG A 28 -8.21 -1.29 14.04
CA ARG A 28 -7.89 0.10 13.68
C ARG A 28 -7.84 0.32 12.17
N ARG A 29 -7.37 -0.67 11.42
CA ARG A 29 -7.29 -0.68 9.96
C ARG A 29 -6.96 -2.09 9.47
N GLU A 30 -7.09 -2.30 8.17
CA GLU A 30 -6.50 -3.46 7.50
C GLU A 30 -4.97 -3.42 7.63
N TYR A 31 -4.38 -4.57 7.94
CA TYR A 31 -2.94 -4.81 7.94
C TYR A 31 -2.65 -6.02 7.06
N SER A 32 -1.54 -5.97 6.30
CA SER A 32 -1.06 -7.21 5.67
C SER A 32 -0.55 -8.17 6.73
N ARG A 33 -0.56 -9.47 6.43
CA ARG A 33 0.03 -10.49 7.32
C ARG A 33 1.48 -10.14 7.65
N SER A 34 2.25 -9.77 6.62
CA SER A 34 3.65 -9.37 6.76
C SER A 34 3.85 -8.12 7.64
N GLU A 35 2.93 -7.13 7.62
CA GLU A 35 3.01 -5.99 8.53
C GLU A 35 2.87 -6.41 10.00
N ILE A 36 2.01 -7.40 10.29
CA ILE A 36 1.77 -7.87 11.65
C ILE A 36 2.95 -8.73 12.12
N GLU A 37 3.45 -9.63 11.27
CA GLU A 37 4.64 -10.46 11.53
C GLU A 37 5.86 -9.57 11.82
N GLN A 38 6.15 -8.60 10.96
CA GLN A 38 7.27 -7.68 11.15
C GLN A 38 7.14 -6.85 12.42
N LYS A 39 5.92 -6.47 12.79
CA LYS A 39 5.66 -5.68 14.00
C LYS A 39 5.86 -6.46 15.29
N TYR A 40 5.60 -7.75 15.28
CA TYR A 40 5.65 -8.60 16.48
C TYR A 40 6.80 -9.60 16.51
N ARG A 41 7.66 -9.64 15.48
CA ARG A 41 8.81 -10.55 15.37
C ARG A 41 9.67 -10.62 16.63
N ASP A 42 9.99 -9.47 17.23
CA ASP A 42 10.88 -9.41 18.40
C ASP A 42 10.13 -9.56 19.74
N LYS A 43 8.79 -9.63 19.70
CA LYS A 43 7.93 -9.66 20.89
C LYS A 43 7.36 -11.05 21.17
N TYR A 44 7.05 -11.81 20.14
CA TYR A 44 6.36 -13.09 20.26
C TYR A 44 7.10 -14.19 19.50
N ASP A 45 6.92 -15.43 19.97
CA ASP A 45 7.40 -16.61 19.25
C ASP A 45 6.75 -16.69 17.86
N ALA A 46 7.56 -17.00 16.85
CA ALA A 46 7.13 -16.99 15.46
C ALA A 46 6.05 -18.04 15.18
N VAL A 47 6.18 -19.25 15.75
CA VAL A 47 5.23 -20.35 15.52
C VAL A 47 3.87 -20.02 16.15
N LEU A 48 3.86 -19.45 17.36
CA LEU A 48 2.63 -19.01 18.00
C LEU A 48 1.98 -17.84 17.25
N LEU A 49 2.78 -16.90 16.73
CA LEU A 49 2.26 -15.78 15.95
C LEU A 49 1.65 -16.24 14.63
N GLU A 50 2.31 -17.14 13.90
CA GLU A 50 1.80 -17.74 12.67
C GLU A 50 0.46 -18.43 12.92
N ARG A 51 0.36 -19.26 13.96
CA ARG A 51 -0.89 -19.95 14.33
C ARG A 51 -2.04 -18.98 14.62
N VAL A 52 -1.76 -17.88 15.30
CA VAL A 52 -2.78 -16.84 15.55
C VAL A 52 -3.20 -16.14 14.27
N LEU A 53 -2.24 -15.83 13.39
CA LEU A 53 -2.53 -15.17 12.12
C LEU A 53 -3.35 -16.07 11.19
N ASP A 54 -3.07 -17.37 11.16
CA ASP A 54 -3.86 -18.36 10.41
C ASP A 54 -5.31 -18.36 10.89
N HIS A 55 -5.54 -18.45 12.20
CA HIS A 55 -6.89 -18.35 12.76
C HIS A 55 -7.54 -17.00 12.44
N CYS A 56 -6.80 -15.89 12.51
CA CYS A 56 -7.33 -14.57 12.16
C CYS A 56 -7.72 -14.49 10.68
N GLN A 57 -7.01 -15.17 9.79
CA GLN A 57 -7.35 -15.26 8.37
C GLN A 57 -8.59 -16.14 8.13
N GLU A 58 -8.64 -17.31 8.73
CA GLU A 58 -9.79 -18.23 8.66
C GLU A 58 -11.07 -17.59 9.18
N ALA A 59 -10.98 -16.85 10.29
CA ALA A 59 -12.10 -16.11 10.87
C ALA A 59 -12.41 -14.78 10.13
N GLY A 60 -11.66 -14.45 9.07
CA GLY A 60 -11.87 -13.26 8.25
C GLY A 60 -11.42 -11.94 8.88
N TYR A 61 -10.82 -11.95 10.06
CA TYR A 61 -10.28 -10.76 10.73
C TYR A 61 -9.11 -10.14 9.97
N GLN A 62 -8.22 -10.97 9.41
CA GLN A 62 -7.11 -10.52 8.56
C GLN A 62 -7.40 -10.90 7.10
N SER A 63 -7.14 -9.99 6.17
CA SER A 63 -7.23 -10.27 4.74
C SER A 63 -6.22 -9.43 3.96
N ASP A 64 -5.25 -10.08 3.33
CA ASP A 64 -4.33 -9.40 2.42
C ASP A 64 -5.06 -8.81 1.21
N GLN A 65 -6.17 -9.41 0.78
CA GLN A 65 -7.00 -8.89 -0.32
C GLN A 65 -7.60 -7.53 0.06
N ARG A 66 -8.29 -7.45 1.21
CA ARG A 66 -8.86 -6.17 1.68
C ARG A 66 -7.79 -5.12 1.92
N PHE A 67 -6.64 -5.53 2.47
CA PHE A 67 -5.49 -4.65 2.64
C PHE A 67 -5.01 -4.07 1.30
N VAL A 68 -4.82 -4.90 0.28
CA VAL A 68 -4.35 -4.46 -1.05
C VAL A 68 -5.36 -3.53 -1.72
N GLU A 69 -6.65 -3.85 -1.67
CA GLU A 69 -7.69 -2.98 -2.25
C GLU A 69 -7.67 -1.58 -1.63
N MET A 70 -7.56 -1.51 -0.29
CA MET A 70 -7.44 -0.27 0.45
C MET A 70 -6.14 0.46 0.13
N LEU A 71 -5.03 -0.25 -0.01
CA LEU A 71 -3.74 0.31 -0.39
C LEU A 71 -3.82 0.98 -1.78
N VAL A 72 -4.29 0.25 -2.80
CA VAL A 72 -4.40 0.76 -4.18
C VAL A 72 -5.30 1.98 -4.20
N ARG A 73 -6.50 1.90 -3.62
CA ARG A 73 -7.46 3.03 -3.57
C ARG A 73 -6.86 4.24 -2.89
N SER A 74 -6.23 4.04 -1.72
CA SER A 74 -5.59 5.12 -0.96
C SER A 74 -4.49 5.81 -1.77
N LYS A 75 -3.68 5.04 -2.50
CA LYS A 75 -2.55 5.57 -3.27
C LYS A 75 -3.00 6.28 -4.55
N VAL A 76 -4.02 5.76 -5.23
CA VAL A 76 -4.67 6.44 -6.36
C VAL A 76 -5.19 7.80 -5.91
N ASN A 77 -5.95 7.86 -4.80
CA ASN A 77 -6.47 9.12 -4.26
C ASN A 77 -5.37 10.12 -3.82
N GLN A 78 -4.18 9.63 -3.48
CA GLN A 78 -3.02 10.47 -3.17
C GLN A 78 -2.28 10.99 -4.42
N GLY A 79 -2.70 10.59 -5.62
CA GLY A 79 -2.02 10.90 -6.87
C GLY A 79 -0.69 10.17 -6.98
N HIS A 80 -0.68 8.87 -6.68
CA HIS A 80 0.45 7.99 -6.98
C HIS A 80 0.16 7.14 -8.20
N GLY A 81 1.13 7.07 -9.10
CA GLY A 81 1.09 6.20 -10.26
C GLY A 81 1.45 4.75 -9.92
N LEU A 82 1.24 3.88 -10.91
CA LEU A 82 1.40 2.44 -10.82
C LEU A 82 2.74 2.01 -10.18
N LEU A 83 3.87 2.59 -10.60
CA LEU A 83 5.20 2.18 -10.13
C LEU A 83 5.36 2.37 -8.63
N ARG A 84 4.78 3.45 -8.08
CA ARG A 84 4.85 3.73 -6.65
C ARG A 84 3.95 2.79 -5.84
N ILE A 85 2.79 2.42 -6.40
CA ILE A 85 1.88 1.46 -5.80
C ILE A 85 2.53 0.07 -5.73
N LEU A 86 3.15 -0.37 -6.83
CA LEU A 86 3.88 -1.65 -6.89
C LEU A 86 5.02 -1.70 -5.88
N GLN A 87 5.81 -0.64 -5.79
CA GLN A 87 6.90 -0.55 -4.82
C GLN A 87 6.40 -0.62 -3.37
N GLU A 88 5.32 0.10 -3.06
CA GLU A 88 4.76 0.11 -1.72
C GLU A 88 4.16 -1.25 -1.35
N GLY A 89 3.43 -1.91 -2.27
CA GLY A 89 2.93 -3.25 -2.05
C GLY A 89 4.05 -4.25 -1.76
N LYS A 90 5.12 -4.24 -2.57
CA LYS A 90 6.30 -5.09 -2.32
C LYS A 90 6.90 -4.84 -0.93
N ARG A 91 7.02 -3.56 -0.53
CA ARG A 91 7.54 -3.19 0.80
C ARG A 91 6.64 -3.67 1.95
N LYS A 92 5.34 -3.80 1.70
CA LYS A 92 4.33 -4.30 2.65
C LYS A 92 4.17 -5.82 2.63
N GLY A 93 4.99 -6.52 1.86
CA GLY A 93 5.03 -7.98 1.81
C GLY A 93 3.78 -8.62 1.21
N VAL A 94 3.01 -7.89 0.39
CA VAL A 94 1.84 -8.46 -0.29
C VAL A 94 2.26 -9.16 -1.59
N SER A 95 1.52 -10.20 -1.95
CA SER A 95 1.71 -10.93 -3.21
C SER A 95 1.57 -9.99 -4.42
N GLU A 96 2.51 -10.08 -5.34
CA GLU A 96 2.48 -9.32 -6.60
C GLU A 96 1.23 -9.66 -7.43
N ALA A 97 0.81 -10.93 -7.42
CA ALA A 97 -0.39 -11.37 -8.14
C ALA A 97 -1.65 -10.67 -7.59
N LEU A 98 -1.78 -10.60 -6.26
CA LEU A 98 -2.89 -9.94 -5.58
C LEU A 98 -2.93 -8.44 -5.89
N LEU A 99 -1.76 -7.81 -5.87
CA LEU A 99 -1.61 -6.40 -6.18
C LEU A 99 -2.00 -6.09 -7.63
N LYS A 100 -1.50 -6.88 -8.59
CA LYS A 100 -1.85 -6.77 -10.01
C LYS A 100 -3.34 -6.97 -10.24
N GLN A 101 -3.94 -7.98 -9.60
CA GLN A 101 -5.38 -8.23 -9.70
C GLN A 101 -6.20 -7.05 -9.18
N SER A 102 -5.85 -6.51 -8.01
CA SER A 102 -6.57 -5.36 -7.43
C SER A 102 -6.45 -4.10 -8.29
N ILE A 103 -5.26 -3.85 -8.86
CA ILE A 103 -5.05 -2.75 -9.80
C ILE A 103 -5.90 -2.93 -11.06
N GLN A 104 -5.95 -4.15 -11.61
CA GLN A 104 -6.76 -4.44 -12.79
C GLN A 104 -8.25 -4.27 -12.52
N MET A 105 -8.75 -4.70 -11.35
CA MET A 105 -10.15 -4.53 -10.98
C MET A 105 -10.55 -3.07 -10.79
N GLN A 106 -9.66 -2.23 -10.27
CA GLN A 106 -9.93 -0.79 -10.13
C GLN A 106 -9.79 -0.03 -11.46
N ALA A 107 -9.08 -0.61 -12.44
CA ALA A 107 -8.79 -0.05 -13.76
C ALA A 107 -8.52 1.49 -13.76
N PRO A 108 -7.54 2.00 -12.99
CA PRO A 108 -7.33 3.44 -12.91
C PRO A 108 -6.84 4.02 -14.24
N ASP A 109 -7.41 5.15 -14.65
CA ASP A 109 -6.88 5.93 -15.76
C ASP A 109 -5.66 6.74 -15.29
N TRP A 110 -4.48 6.17 -15.53
CA TRP A 110 -3.22 6.77 -15.12
C TRP A 110 -2.89 8.08 -15.85
N PHE A 111 -3.38 8.26 -17.08
CA PHE A 111 -3.17 9.50 -17.83
C PHE A 111 -4.00 10.63 -17.22
N ALA A 112 -5.28 10.39 -16.97
CA ALA A 112 -6.17 11.35 -16.31
C ALA A 112 -5.66 11.70 -14.90
N LEU A 113 -5.25 10.71 -14.11
CA LEU A 113 -4.71 10.93 -12.76
C LEU A 113 -3.41 11.77 -12.76
N ALA A 114 -2.54 11.57 -13.75
CA ALA A 114 -1.33 12.38 -13.90
C ALA A 114 -1.65 13.84 -14.22
N ALA A 115 -2.59 14.06 -15.16
CA ALA A 115 -3.06 15.38 -15.56
C ALA A 115 -3.73 16.13 -14.39
N GLU A 116 -4.67 15.50 -13.69
CA GLU A 116 -5.36 16.09 -12.54
C GLU A 116 -4.37 16.49 -11.44
N LEU A 117 -3.42 15.59 -11.12
CA LEU A 117 -2.40 15.87 -10.12
C LEU A 117 -1.51 17.05 -10.53
N TYR A 118 -1.11 17.09 -11.80
CA TYR A 118 -0.28 18.16 -12.35
C TYR A 118 -1.01 19.50 -12.25
N GLN A 119 -2.23 19.60 -12.76
CA GLN A 119 -3.05 20.81 -12.75
C GLN A 119 -3.31 21.32 -11.32
N ARG A 120 -3.68 20.42 -10.40
CA ARG A 120 -3.91 20.78 -8.99
C ARG A 120 -2.68 21.41 -8.34
N LYS A 121 -1.48 20.92 -8.68
CA LYS A 121 -0.22 21.38 -8.09
C LYS A 121 0.37 22.60 -8.79
N PHE A 122 0.25 22.66 -10.11
CA PHE A 122 0.89 23.66 -10.95
C PHE A 122 -0.18 24.44 -11.71
N ARG A 123 -0.77 25.43 -11.03
CA ARG A 123 -1.84 26.27 -11.58
C ARG A 123 -1.34 27.35 -12.55
N GLU A 124 -0.05 27.66 -12.49
CA GLU A 124 0.56 28.71 -13.29
C GLU A 124 1.11 28.15 -14.62
N LYS A 125 0.81 28.86 -15.71
CA LYS A 125 1.43 28.62 -17.02
C LYS A 125 2.94 28.68 -16.86
N THR A 126 3.63 27.72 -17.47
CA THR A 126 5.08 27.74 -17.59
C THR A 126 5.43 28.23 -18.98
N ASP A 127 6.41 29.12 -19.05
CA ASP A 127 7.07 29.40 -20.32
C ASP A 127 7.66 28.09 -20.86
N LYS A 128 7.23 27.69 -22.06
CA LYS A 128 7.68 26.47 -22.73
C LYS A 128 9.20 26.44 -22.93
N GLN A 129 9.86 27.60 -22.86
CA GLN A 129 11.31 27.72 -22.98
C GLN A 129 12.06 27.49 -21.64
N ASP A 130 11.37 27.48 -20.50
CA ASP A 130 12.00 27.18 -19.21
C ASP A 130 12.20 25.66 -19.02
N ARG A 131 13.28 25.18 -19.62
CA ARG A 131 13.74 23.79 -19.51
C ARG A 131 13.94 23.35 -18.05
N LYS A 132 14.41 24.24 -17.16
CA LYS A 132 14.63 23.88 -15.75
C LYS A 132 13.31 23.61 -15.04
N LEU A 133 12.29 24.42 -15.32
CA LEU A 133 10.96 24.23 -14.75
C LEU A 133 10.28 22.99 -15.31
N TYR A 134 10.40 22.72 -16.61
CA TYR A 134 9.93 21.47 -17.23
C TYR A 134 10.55 20.25 -16.55
N GLU A 135 11.88 20.20 -16.42
CA GLU A 135 12.59 19.08 -15.76
C GLU A 135 12.15 18.90 -14.30
N LYS A 136 11.93 19.99 -13.56
CA LYS A 136 11.43 19.95 -12.17
C LYS A 136 10.03 19.34 -12.08
N ARG A 137 9.11 19.78 -12.95
CA ARG A 137 7.71 19.30 -12.98
C ARG A 137 7.64 17.85 -13.47
N MET A 138 8.48 17.47 -14.43
CA MET A 138 8.60 16.10 -14.92
C MET A 138 9.09 15.17 -13.81
N ARG A 139 10.17 15.56 -13.11
CA ARG A 139 10.71 14.81 -11.97
C ARG A 139 9.67 14.64 -10.87
N PHE A 140 8.81 15.63 -10.64
CA PHE A 140 7.71 15.50 -9.70
C PHE A 140 6.78 14.34 -10.07
N LEU A 141 6.24 14.28 -11.28
CA LEU A 141 5.34 13.19 -11.70
C LEU A 141 6.04 11.82 -11.70
N LEU A 142 7.28 11.75 -12.19
CA LEU A 142 8.06 10.52 -12.14
C LEU A 142 8.30 10.03 -10.70
N SER A 143 8.60 10.94 -9.76
CA SER A 143 8.74 10.60 -8.33
C SER A 143 7.43 10.14 -7.69
N ARG A 144 6.29 10.49 -8.29
CA ARG A 144 4.96 9.99 -7.90
C ARG A 144 4.63 8.64 -8.52
N GLY A 145 5.51 8.10 -9.37
CA GLY A 145 5.39 6.76 -9.95
C GLY A 145 4.59 6.68 -11.25
N PHE A 146 4.38 7.82 -11.91
CA PHE A 146 3.87 7.85 -13.29
C PHE A 146 5.00 7.53 -14.28
N THR A 147 4.64 6.99 -15.44
CA THR A 147 5.60 6.78 -16.53
C THR A 147 5.94 8.12 -17.20
N TYR A 148 7.01 8.12 -18.01
CA TYR A 148 7.37 9.30 -18.79
C TYR A 148 6.24 9.72 -19.75
N GLU A 149 5.57 8.78 -20.39
CA GLU A 149 4.46 9.05 -21.31
C GLU A 149 3.27 9.69 -20.60
N GLN A 150 2.87 9.16 -19.44
CA GLN A 150 1.81 9.74 -18.61
C GLN A 150 2.16 11.14 -18.14
N ALA A 151 3.42 11.33 -17.73
CA ALA A 151 3.90 12.62 -17.29
C ALA A 151 3.91 13.63 -18.45
N LYS A 152 4.41 13.26 -19.63
CA LYS A 152 4.42 14.10 -20.85
C LYS A 152 3.00 14.49 -21.25
N HIS A 153 2.07 13.55 -21.27
CA HIS A 153 0.67 13.81 -21.57
C HIS A 153 0.06 14.85 -20.61
N ALA A 154 0.36 14.77 -19.32
CA ALA A 154 -0.12 15.77 -18.34
C ALA A 154 0.33 17.21 -18.67
N PHE A 155 1.51 17.40 -19.27
CA PHE A 155 1.93 18.72 -19.76
C PHE A 155 1.11 19.16 -20.98
N GLU A 156 0.93 18.26 -21.95
CA GLU A 156 0.22 18.55 -23.20
C GLU A 156 -1.25 18.92 -22.96
N THR A 157 -1.92 18.20 -22.04
CA THR A 157 -3.31 18.47 -21.67
C THR A 157 -3.44 19.78 -20.90
N ALA A 158 -2.53 20.08 -19.97
CA ALA A 158 -2.53 21.34 -19.24
C ALA A 158 -2.29 22.57 -20.14
N ASP A 159 -1.54 22.40 -21.23
CA ASP A 159 -1.35 23.45 -22.23
C ASP A 159 -2.61 23.69 -23.08
N THR A 160 -3.42 22.65 -23.31
CA THR A 160 -4.60 22.72 -24.20
C THR A 160 -5.85 23.29 -23.50
N GLU A 161 -6.02 23.05 -22.20
CA GLU A 161 -7.20 23.51 -21.44
C GLU A 161 -7.12 24.97 -20.96
N LEU A 162 -6.03 25.68 -21.25
CA LEU A 162 -5.79 27.06 -20.81
C LEU A 162 -5.76 28.08 -21.96
N ASP A 163 -6.14 27.68 -23.16
CA ASP A 163 -6.38 28.54 -24.34
C ASP A 163 -7.89 28.65 -24.62
#